data_AF-A0A7J9Q6W1-F1
#
_entry.id   AF-A0A7J9Q6W1-F1
#
_cell.length_a   1.000
_cell.length_b   1.000
_cell.length_c   1.000
_cell.angle_alpha   90.00
_cell.angle_beta   90.00
_cell.angle_gamma   90.00
#
_symmetry.space_group_name_H-M   'P 1'
#
loop_
_entity.id
_entity.type
_entity.pdbx_description
1 polymer ?
#
loop_
_entity_poly.entity_id
_entity_poly.type
_entity_poly.pdbx_seq_one_letter_code
_entity_poly.pdbx_strand_id
1 'polypeptide(L)'
;MQDSKKGYVIEKDTIIIQRDLTELDLFVKKFLNILKKHADYLIISGFVSIATGRTRGTEDVDILVPVMHKEKFSKLFNDLSQNDFW
;
A
#
# COMPACT_ATOMS: atom_id res chain seq x y z
N MET A 1 -8.96 -15.87 -30.52
CA MET A 1 -8.14 -14.64 -30.38
C MET A 1 -8.18 -14.23 -28.92
N GLN A 2 -6.97 -14.11 -28.35
CA GLN A 2 -6.54 -13.80 -26.99
C GLN A 2 -7.57 -13.44 -25.91
N ASP A 3 -7.40 -14.17 -24.80
CA ASP A 3 -7.79 -13.89 -23.43
C ASP A 3 -8.08 -12.42 -23.12
N SER A 4 -9.21 -12.20 -22.46
CA SER A 4 -9.41 -11.08 -21.57
C SER A 4 -8.28 -11.11 -20.53
N LYS A 5 -7.14 -10.45 -20.83
CA LYS A 5 -6.00 -10.33 -19.90
C LYS A 5 -6.42 -9.42 -18.76
N LYS A 6 -7.04 -9.99 -17.73
CA LYS A 6 -7.28 -9.33 -16.45
C LYS A 6 -5.94 -8.80 -15.94
N GLY A 7 -5.93 -7.57 -15.39
CA GLY A 7 -4.72 -6.94 -14.86
C GLY A 7 -4.15 -7.59 -13.58
N TYR A 8 -4.65 -8.76 -13.20
CA TYR A 8 -4.20 -9.55 -12.06
C TYR A 8 -4.53 -11.04 -12.28
N VAL A 9 -3.80 -11.91 -11.58
CA VAL A 9 -4.13 -13.33 -11.38
C VAL A 9 -4.33 -13.60 -9.89
N ILE A 10 -5.05 -14.66 -9.57
CA ILE A 10 -5.19 -15.15 -8.19
C ILE A 10 -4.39 -16.45 -8.09
N GLU A 11 -3.39 -16.48 -7.22
CA GLU A 11 -2.62 -17.67 -6.91
C GLU A 11 -2.83 -18.05 -5.45
N LYS A 12 -3.46 -19.21 -5.21
CA LYS A 12 -3.95 -19.64 -3.89
C LYS A 12 -4.88 -18.56 -3.32
N ASP A 13 -4.43 -17.84 -2.30
CA ASP A 13 -5.15 -16.75 -1.62
C ASP A 13 -4.49 -15.38 -1.84
N THR A 14 -3.65 -15.25 -2.88
CA THR A 14 -2.89 -14.04 -3.18
C THR A 14 -3.30 -13.47 -4.53
N ILE A 15 -3.58 -12.17 -4.57
CA ILE A 15 -3.75 -11.43 -5.82
C ILE A 15 -2.38 -10.99 -6.32
N ILE A 16 -1.98 -11.44 -7.51
CA ILE A 16 -0.76 -11.01 -8.19
C ILE A 16 -1.14 -10.04 -9.29
N ILE A 17 -0.76 -8.78 -9.11
CA ILE A 17 -1.03 -7.71 -10.06
C ILE A 17 -0.07 -7.83 -11.24
N GLN A 18 -0.62 -7.79 -12.46
CA GLN A 18 0.10 -7.93 -13.72
C GLN A 18 0.10 -6.61 -14.51
N ARG A 19 0.63 -5.55 -13.88
CA ARG A 19 0.88 -4.26 -14.53
C ARG A 19 2.16 -3.65 -13.97
N ASP A 20 2.71 -2.70 -14.71
CA ASP A 20 3.85 -1.90 -14.25
C ASP A 20 3.48 -1.09 -13.00
N LEU A 21 4.48 -0.83 -12.16
CA LEU A 21 4.32 0.01 -10.98
C LEU A 21 4.13 1.47 -11.39
N THR A 22 3.11 2.10 -10.82
CA THR A 22 2.84 3.54 -10.94
C THR A 22 3.60 4.31 -9.85
N GLU A 23 3.68 5.63 -10.02
CA GLU A 23 4.22 6.52 -8.98
C GLU A 23 3.49 6.37 -7.64
N LEU A 24 2.16 6.16 -7.67
CA LEU A 24 1.38 5.89 -6.46
C LEU A 24 1.83 4.58 -5.79
N ASP A 25 2.08 3.52 -6.56
CA ASP A 25 2.55 2.24 -5.99
C ASP A 25 3.95 2.40 -5.38
N LEU A 26 4.83 3.15 -6.05
CA LEU A 26 6.18 3.41 -5.56
C LEU A 26 6.16 4.27 -4.29
N PHE A 27 5.29 5.28 -4.23
CA PHE A 27 5.05 6.10 -3.06
C PHE A 27 4.56 5.24 -1.87
N VAL A 28 3.51 4.45 -2.08
CA VAL A 28 2.96 3.55 -1.06
C VAL A 28 4.01 2.55 -0.60
N LYS A 29 4.77 1.94 -1.54
CA LYS A 29 5.84 1.01 -1.20
C LYS A 29 6.93 1.64 -0.33
N LYS A 30 7.31 2.90 -0.59
CA LYS A 30 8.26 3.65 0.25
C LYS A 30 7.73 3.85 1.66
N PHE A 31 6.49 4.30 1.80
CA PHE A 31 5.84 4.48 3.11
C PHE A 31 5.75 3.15 3.89
N LEU A 32 5.28 2.08 3.24
CA LEU A 32 5.12 0.76 3.86
C LEU A 32 6.45 0.12 4.28
N ASN A 33 7.53 0.40 3.57
CA ASN A 33 8.86 -0.05 3.98
C ASN A 33 9.31 0.51 5.33
N ILE A 34 8.78 1.67 5.73
CA ILE A 34 8.97 2.27 7.05
C ILE A 34 7.95 1.68 8.02
N LEU A 35 6.65 1.74 7.70
CA LEU A 35 5.57 1.30 8.57
C LEU A 35 5.75 -0.15 9.05
N LYS A 36 6.16 -1.06 8.16
CA LYS A 36 6.32 -2.49 8.46
C LYS A 36 7.39 -2.80 9.52
N LYS A 37 8.31 -1.85 9.80
CA LYS A 37 9.30 -1.98 10.88
C LYS A 37 8.67 -1.75 12.25
N HIS A 38 7.56 -1.02 12.29
CA HIS A 38 6.90 -0.60 13.53
C HIS A 38 5.61 -1.37 13.78
N ALA A 39 4.84 -1.73 12.76
CA ALA A 39 3.60 -2.48 12.94
C ALA A 39 3.19 -3.29 11.72
N ASP A 40 2.41 -4.34 11.97
CA ASP A 40 1.58 -4.96 10.95
C ASP A 40 0.59 -3.93 10.40
N TYR A 41 0.17 -4.12 9.15
CA TYR A 41 -0.72 -3.19 8.48
C TYR A 41 -1.63 -3.91 7.46
N LEU A 42 -2.75 -3.28 7.16
CA LEU A 42 -3.65 -3.68 6.07
C LEU A 42 -4.05 -2.45 5.27
N ILE A 43 -3.75 -2.45 3.96
CA ILE A 43 -4.21 -1.40 3.04
C ILE A 43 -5.65 -1.70 2.64
N ILE A 44 -6.50 -0.69 2.64
CA ILE A 44 -7.93 -0.82 2.34
C ILE A 44 -8.38 0.21 1.29
N SER A 45 -9.68 0.24 0.99
CA SER A 45 -10.32 1.33 0.24
C SER A 45 -9.81 1.49 -1.22
N GLY A 46 -9.72 2.73 -1.69
CA GLY A 46 -9.49 3.10 -3.08
C GLY A 46 -8.19 2.55 -3.67
N PHE A 47 -7.11 2.47 -2.89
CA PHE A 47 -5.84 1.94 -3.35
C PHE A 47 -5.96 0.47 -3.79
N VAL A 48 -6.70 -0.36 -3.05
CA VAL A 48 -6.91 -1.78 -3.42
C VAL A 48 -7.57 -1.90 -4.80
N SER A 49 -8.54 -1.03 -5.10
CA SER A 49 -9.19 -1.01 -6.42
C SER A 49 -8.24 -0.59 -7.54
N ILE A 50 -7.38 0.41 -7.29
CA ILE A 50 -6.38 0.89 -8.27
C ILE A 50 -5.30 -0.17 -8.50
N ALA A 51 -4.79 -0.75 -7.42
CA ALA A 51 -3.81 -1.83 -7.44
C ALA A 51 -4.31 -3.00 -8.31
N THR A 52 -5.58 -3.38 -8.16
CA THR A 52 -6.24 -4.46 -8.93
C THR A 52 -6.66 -4.07 -10.36
N GLY A 53 -6.25 -2.90 -10.85
CA GLY A 53 -6.37 -2.52 -12.26
C GLY A 53 -7.60 -1.66 -12.62
N ARG A 54 -8.30 -1.10 -11.63
CA ARG A 54 -9.34 -0.09 -11.93
C ARG A 54 -8.70 1.25 -12.27
N THR A 55 -9.07 1.82 -13.41
CA THR A 55 -8.65 3.15 -13.83
C THR A 55 -9.44 4.23 -13.08
N ARG A 56 -8.88 4.71 -11.96
CA ARG A 56 -9.37 5.87 -11.19
C ARG A 56 -8.22 6.53 -10.43
N GLY A 57 -8.38 7.81 -10.09
CA GLY A 57 -7.48 8.48 -9.14
C GLY A 57 -7.87 8.22 -7.69
N THR A 58 -6.96 8.59 -6.77
CA THR A 58 -7.20 8.68 -5.33
C THR A 58 -6.36 9.84 -4.80
N GLU A 59 -6.84 10.55 -3.80
CA GLU A 59 -6.10 11.64 -3.15
C GLU A 59 -5.31 11.12 -1.94
N ASP A 60 -5.78 10.02 -1.35
CA ASP A 60 -5.25 9.39 -0.14
C ASP A 60 -5.09 7.87 -0.29
N VAL A 61 -4.43 7.27 0.72
CA VAL A 61 -4.25 5.82 0.88
C VAL A 61 -4.60 5.46 2.32
N ASP A 62 -5.67 4.69 2.47
CA ASP A 62 -6.18 4.25 3.76
C ASP A 62 -5.47 2.99 4.26
N ILE A 63 -4.99 3.01 5.50
CA ILE A 63 -4.27 1.90 6.13
C ILE A 63 -4.82 1.65 7.54
N LEU A 64 -5.16 0.40 7.83
CA LEU A 64 -5.43 -0.06 9.19
C LEU A 64 -4.16 -0.56 9.85
N VAL A 65 -3.95 -0.19 11.11
CA VAL A 65 -2.82 -0.60 11.93
C VAL A 65 -3.31 -1.00 13.32
N PRO A 66 -2.61 -1.91 14.03
CA PRO A 66 -2.88 -2.17 15.44
C PRO A 66 -2.77 -0.89 16.28
N VAL A 67 -3.56 -0.82 17.36
CA VAL A 67 -3.47 0.29 18.32
C VAL A 67 -2.04 0.42 18.84
N MET A 68 -1.50 1.63 18.78
CA MET A 68 -0.15 1.93 19.25
C MET A 68 -0.22 2.78 20.51
N HIS A 69 0.57 2.41 21.52
CA HIS A 69 0.85 3.31 22.63
C HIS A 69 1.79 4.43 22.16
N LYS A 70 1.81 5.55 22.89
CA LYS A 70 2.51 6.78 22.51
C LYS A 70 3.96 6.55 22.08
N GLU A 71 4.74 5.77 22.84
CA GLU A 71 6.15 5.53 22.52
C GLU A 71 6.34 4.85 21.16
N LYS A 72 5.56 3.81 20.87
CA LYS A 72 5.59 3.11 19.59
C LYS A 72 5.18 4.03 18.44
N PHE A 73 4.14 4.83 18.63
CA PHE A 73 3.73 5.82 17.64
C PHE A 73 4.81 6.88 17.39
N SER A 74 5.44 7.40 18.45
CA SER A 74 6.53 8.39 18.32
C SER A 74 7.73 7.85 17.55
N LYS A 75 8.09 6.56 17.73
CA LYS A 75 9.15 5.91 16.94
C LYS A 75 8.78 5.86 15.45
N LEU A 76 7.56 5.44 15.12
CA LEU A 76 7.06 5.45 13.74
C LEU A 76 7.07 6.86 13.14
N PHE A 77 6.55 7.85 13.87
CA PHE A 77 6.46 9.23 13.40
C PHE A 77 7.84 9.83 13.12
N ASN A 78 8.82 9.64 14.01
CA ASN A 78 10.18 10.11 13.80
C ASN A 78 10.84 9.46 12.57
N ASP A 79 10.65 8.15 12.38
CA ASP A 79 11.15 7.43 11.20
C ASP A 79 10.52 7.96 9.91
N LEU A 80 9.22 8.26 9.93
CA LEU A 80 8.52 8.87 8.78
C LEU A 80 9.07 10.27 8.48
N SER A 81 9.27 11.11 9.50
CA SER A 81 9.85 12.45 9.33
C SER A 81 11.27 12.41 8.77
N GLN A 82 12.09 11.44 9.18
CA GLN A 82 13.44 11.26 8.65
C GLN A 82 13.48 10.79 7.20
N ASN A 83 12.35 10.33 6.64
CA ASN A 83 12.22 9.85 5.28
C ASN A 83 11.26 10.74 4.44
N ASP A 84 11.14 12.03 4.80
CA ASP A 84 10.42 13.06 4.05
C ASP A 84 8.90 12.81 3.91
N PHE A 85 8.29 12.08 4.86
CA PHE A 85 6.84 11.90 4.90
C PHE A 85 6.11 12.92 5.80
N TRP A 86 6.84 13.63 6.67
CA TRP A 86 6.32 14.69 7.54
C TRP A 86 7.43 15.64 8.02
#